data_AF-A0A962UY36-F1
#
_entry.id   AF-A0A962UY36-F1
#
_cell.length_a   1.000
_cell.length_b   1.000
_cell.length_c   1.000
_cell.angle_alpha   90.00
_cell.angle_beta   90.00
_cell.angle_gamma   90.00
#
_symmetry.space_group_name_H-M   'P 1'
#
loop_
_entity.id
_entity.type
_entity.pdbx_description
1 polymer ?
#
loop_
_entity_poly.entity_id
_entity_poly.type
_entity_poly.pdbx_seq_one_letter_code
_entity_poly.pdbx_strand_id
1 'polypeptide(L)'
;MTGVIHELFQSGQPVAAGAGAHACRAGVMALVLRPPAGATAVATAAALLADHKATLAALYQLTGTSAAQFDALYRPLVERLAEWVQRLPSLIEPKQTLLSERLFSAERALSRRRGVFLPPGAEPERIAYEADVWTYAVFSIALLRALGPTLARWQVTLYVTQQQWRWLPWQASMQEAGAQYYHVKRRNLANERDTTPLIAHHMVPALAQNWLWDNPTVWTTWTQALSTSQPPGVLAPLLDALPTQSA
;
A
#
# COMPACT_ATOMS: atom_id res chain seq x y z
N MET A 1 -3.98 -29.92 10.09
CA MET A 1 -4.76 -29.96 8.83
C MET A 1 -4.22 -28.88 7.90
N THR A 2 -3.32 -29.28 7.02
CA THR A 2 -2.52 -28.45 6.10
C THR A 2 -3.30 -28.13 4.83
N GLY A 3 -4.57 -27.72 4.96
CA GLY A 3 -5.57 -27.86 3.88
C GLY A 3 -5.93 -26.61 3.09
N VAL A 4 -5.94 -25.42 3.69
CA VAL A 4 -6.62 -24.26 3.06
C VAL A 4 -5.76 -23.55 2.01
N ILE A 5 -4.43 -23.60 2.14
CA ILE A 5 -3.52 -22.92 1.20
C ILE A 5 -3.29 -23.75 -0.07
N HIS A 6 -3.42 -25.08 0.00
CA HIS A 6 -3.18 -25.97 -1.14
C HIS A 6 -4.37 -26.00 -2.12
N GLU A 7 -5.60 -25.79 -1.65
CA GLU A 7 -6.79 -25.80 -2.51
C GLU A 7 -6.96 -24.54 -3.36
N LEU A 8 -6.50 -23.37 -2.88
CA LEU A 8 -6.62 -22.12 -3.64
C LEU A 8 -5.69 -22.04 -4.87
N PHE A 9 -4.69 -22.92 -4.97
CA PHE A 9 -3.70 -22.91 -6.06
C PHE A 9 -3.78 -24.12 -7.02
N GLN A 10 -4.74 -25.05 -6.83
CA GLN A 10 -4.89 -26.24 -7.69
C GLN A 10 -5.99 -26.13 -8.77
N SER A 11 -6.77 -25.06 -8.85
CA SER A 11 -7.77 -24.88 -9.91
C SER A 11 -7.18 -24.20 -11.15
N GLY A 12 -6.39 -24.97 -11.90
CA GLY A 12 -6.06 -24.64 -13.29
C GLY A 12 -7.32 -24.71 -14.17
N GLN A 13 -8.04 -23.60 -14.29
CA GLN A 13 -9.07 -23.39 -15.31
C GLN A 13 -8.77 -22.07 -16.04
N PRO A 14 -8.46 -22.10 -17.35
CA PRO A 14 -8.35 -20.89 -18.14
C PRO A 14 -9.74 -20.29 -18.32
N VAL A 15 -9.99 -19.11 -17.76
CA VAL A 15 -11.21 -18.35 -18.06
C VAL A 15 -11.07 -17.77 -19.46
N ALA A 16 -11.73 -18.41 -20.43
CA ALA A 16 -11.79 -17.97 -21.81
C ALA A 16 -12.59 -16.66 -21.94
N ALA A 17 -11.89 -15.66 -22.49
CA ALA A 17 -12.35 -14.60 -23.38
C ALA A 17 -13.87 -14.33 -23.48
N GLY A 18 -14.32 -13.28 -22.80
CA GLY A 18 -15.50 -12.50 -23.19
C GLY A 18 -15.08 -11.38 -24.15
N ALA A 19 -15.12 -11.66 -25.45
CA ALA A 19 -14.92 -10.68 -26.50
C ALA A 19 -16.12 -9.72 -26.57
N GLY A 20 -15.88 -8.47 -26.15
CA GLY A 20 -16.76 -7.32 -26.37
C GLY A 20 -15.98 -6.14 -26.95
N ALA A 21 -15.17 -6.40 -27.98
CA ALA A 21 -14.41 -5.37 -28.68
C ALA A 21 -15.34 -4.60 -29.63
N HIS A 22 -16.00 -3.56 -29.13
CA HIS A 22 -16.45 -2.47 -29.99
C HIS A 22 -15.20 -1.71 -30.47
N ALA A 23 -14.73 -2.09 -31.66
CA ALA A 23 -13.67 -1.42 -32.37
C ALA A 23 -14.10 0.00 -32.76
N CYS A 24 -13.73 0.99 -31.95
CA CYS A 24 -13.56 2.35 -32.43
C CYS A 24 -12.06 2.56 -32.70
N ARG A 25 -11.62 2.15 -33.89
CA ARG A 25 -10.31 2.53 -34.44
C ARG A 25 -10.34 4.03 -34.71
N ALA A 26 -9.96 4.82 -33.71
CA ALA A 26 -9.45 6.16 -33.93
C ALA A 26 -7.96 6.12 -33.56
N GLY A 27 -7.10 6.34 -34.56
CA GLY A 27 -5.68 6.60 -34.33
C GLY A 27 -5.54 7.90 -33.57
N VAL A 28 -5.65 7.85 -32.24
CA VAL A 28 -5.27 8.96 -31.38
C VAL A 28 -3.75 8.89 -31.31
N MET A 29 -3.08 9.69 -32.14
CA MET A 29 -1.72 10.10 -31.80
C MET A 29 -1.83 10.67 -30.38
N ALA A 30 -1.32 9.93 -29.39
CA ALA A 30 -1.29 10.39 -28.03
C ALA A 30 -0.56 11.73 -28.05
N LEU A 31 -1.30 12.81 -27.82
CA LEU A 31 -0.74 14.15 -27.84
C LEU A 31 0.25 14.18 -26.68
N VAL A 32 1.54 14.03 -27.00
CA VAL A 32 2.60 14.02 -26.00
C VAL A 32 2.62 15.43 -25.41
N LEU A 33 2.18 15.54 -24.16
CA LEU A 33 2.35 16.78 -23.44
C LEU A 33 3.85 17.09 -23.37
N ARG A 34 4.21 18.32 -23.74
CA ARG A 34 5.50 18.83 -23.35
C ARG A 34 5.55 18.90 -21.82
N PRO A 35 6.59 18.37 -21.15
CA PRO A 35 6.71 18.44 -19.71
C PRO A 35 6.66 19.90 -19.25
N PRO A 36 5.71 20.27 -18.38
CA PRO A 36 5.69 21.59 -17.76
C PRO A 36 6.98 21.83 -16.96
N ALA A 37 7.44 23.07 -16.88
CA ALA A 37 8.68 23.40 -16.18
C ALA A 37 8.62 22.96 -14.70
N GLY A 38 9.62 22.22 -14.25
CA GLY A 38 9.70 21.68 -12.89
C GLY A 38 8.68 20.59 -12.54
N ALA A 39 7.92 20.07 -13.52
CA ALA A 39 6.99 18.97 -13.29
C ALA A 39 7.71 17.62 -13.27
N THR A 40 7.23 16.72 -12.41
CA THR A 40 7.73 15.36 -12.30
C THR A 40 6.89 14.44 -13.18
N ALA A 41 7.52 13.54 -13.93
CA ALA A 41 6.79 12.52 -14.69
C ALA A 41 6.14 11.52 -13.73
N VAL A 42 4.89 11.14 -14.02
CA VAL A 42 4.26 10.01 -13.33
C VAL A 42 4.97 8.74 -13.77
N ALA A 43 5.37 7.91 -12.80
CA ALA A 43 6.16 6.71 -13.03
C ALA A 43 5.36 5.45 -12.66
N THR A 44 5.65 4.34 -13.35
CA THR A 44 5.06 3.01 -13.08
C THR A 44 5.57 2.46 -11.75
N ALA A 45 4.82 1.54 -11.13
CA ALA A 45 5.27 0.84 -9.92
C ALA A 45 6.67 0.24 -10.08
N ALA A 46 6.93 -0.44 -11.21
CA ALA A 46 8.21 -1.05 -11.51
C ALA A 46 9.38 -0.04 -11.53
N ALA A 47 9.17 1.13 -12.13
CA ALA A 47 10.20 2.18 -12.19
C ALA A 47 10.45 2.82 -10.81
N LEU A 48 9.42 2.96 -9.99
CA LEU A 48 9.53 3.50 -8.63
C LEU A 48 10.21 2.51 -7.68
N LEU A 49 9.90 1.22 -7.82
CA LEU A 49 10.41 0.15 -6.96
C LEU A 49 11.79 -0.36 -7.38
N ALA A 50 12.31 0.05 -8.54
CA ALA A 50 13.64 -0.32 -9.02
C ALA A 50 14.75 0.07 -8.03
N ASP A 51 14.59 1.20 -7.33
CA ASP A 51 15.52 1.72 -6.32
C ASP A 51 15.37 1.02 -4.95
N HIS A 52 14.35 0.16 -4.79
CA HIS A 52 13.96 -0.46 -3.51
C HIS A 52 14.13 -1.98 -3.47
N LYS A 53 14.90 -2.57 -4.41
CA LYS A 53 15.07 -4.04 -4.53
C LYS A 53 15.53 -4.71 -3.24
N ALA A 54 16.47 -4.10 -2.51
CA ALA A 54 16.97 -4.66 -1.25
C ALA A 54 15.87 -4.71 -0.17
N THR A 55 15.10 -3.64 -0.02
CA THR A 55 13.96 -3.57 0.90
C THR A 55 12.86 -4.55 0.50
N LEU A 56 12.57 -4.70 -0.80
CA LEU A 56 11.59 -5.71 -1.28
C LEU A 56 12.03 -7.14 -0.97
N ALA A 57 13.32 -7.44 -1.13
CA ALA A 57 13.88 -8.73 -0.75
C ALA A 57 13.77 -8.96 0.77
N ALA A 58 14.07 -7.93 1.58
CA ALA A 58 13.93 -8.00 3.03
C ALA A 58 12.46 -8.24 3.45
N LEU A 59 11.51 -7.50 2.87
CA LEU A 59 10.08 -7.71 3.09
C LEU A 59 9.68 -9.15 2.78
N TYR A 60 10.08 -9.69 1.62
CA TYR A 60 9.81 -11.08 1.26
C TYR A 60 10.39 -12.09 2.26
N GLN A 61 11.64 -11.91 2.69
CA GLN A 61 12.25 -12.79 3.69
C GLN A 61 11.54 -12.70 5.04
N LEU A 62 11.07 -11.51 5.42
CA LEU A 62 10.39 -11.28 6.70
C LEU A 62 8.95 -11.81 6.74
N THR A 63 8.28 -11.97 5.58
CA THR A 63 6.94 -12.59 5.55
C THR A 63 6.99 -14.11 5.76
N GLY A 64 8.10 -14.76 5.41
CA GLY A 64 8.25 -16.21 5.54
C GLY A 64 7.34 -17.02 4.59
N THR A 65 6.80 -16.37 3.56
CA THR A 65 5.84 -16.97 2.63
C THR A 65 6.52 -17.53 1.38
N SER A 66 5.80 -18.35 0.61
CA SER A 66 6.25 -18.73 -0.74
C SER A 66 6.25 -17.53 -1.69
N ALA A 67 7.03 -17.60 -2.78
CA ALA A 67 7.04 -16.54 -3.81
C ALA A 67 5.64 -16.29 -4.40
N ALA A 68 4.87 -17.35 -4.67
CA ALA A 68 3.50 -17.23 -5.18
C ALA A 68 2.56 -16.49 -4.21
N GLN A 69 2.64 -16.78 -2.92
CA GLN A 69 1.86 -16.05 -1.91
C GLN A 69 2.31 -14.60 -1.77
N PHE A 70 3.62 -14.35 -1.81
CA PHE A 70 4.15 -12.98 -1.77
C PHE A 70 3.64 -12.16 -2.96
N ASP A 71 3.72 -12.72 -4.16
CA ASP A 71 3.27 -12.07 -5.39
C ASP A 71 1.75 -11.88 -5.45
N ALA A 72 0.97 -12.76 -4.83
CA ALA A 72 -0.49 -12.65 -4.78
C ALA A 72 -1.01 -11.65 -3.72
N LEU A 73 -0.35 -11.56 -2.56
CA LEU A 73 -0.86 -10.81 -1.40
C LEU A 73 -0.08 -9.52 -1.12
N TYR A 74 1.25 -9.58 -1.09
CA TYR A 74 2.11 -8.52 -0.59
C TYR A 74 2.57 -7.57 -1.70
N ARG A 75 3.12 -8.13 -2.78
CA ARG A 75 3.60 -7.36 -3.94
C ARG A 75 2.56 -6.38 -4.47
N PRO A 76 1.29 -6.75 -4.69
CA PRO A 76 0.35 -5.83 -5.31
C PRO A 76 0.03 -4.63 -4.41
N LEU A 77 0.01 -4.82 -3.08
CA LEU A 77 -0.14 -3.70 -2.15
C LEU A 77 1.06 -2.74 -2.21
N VAL A 78 2.28 -3.27 -2.31
CA VAL A 78 3.49 -2.43 -2.47
C VAL A 78 3.48 -1.66 -3.78
N GLU A 79 3.10 -2.32 -4.87
CA GLU A 79 3.00 -1.69 -6.20
C GLU A 79 1.94 -0.59 -6.21
N ARG A 80 0.74 -0.87 -5.67
CA ARG A 80 -0.32 0.13 -5.51
C ARG A 80 0.13 1.30 -4.66
N LEU A 81 0.88 1.05 -3.58
CA LEU A 81 1.47 2.11 -2.77
C LEU A 81 2.43 2.99 -3.57
N ALA A 82 3.35 2.38 -4.32
CA ALA A 82 4.27 3.12 -5.18
C ALA A 82 3.50 4.00 -6.16
N GLU A 83 2.48 3.47 -6.83
CA GLU A 83 1.66 4.22 -7.78
C GLU A 83 0.89 5.38 -7.15
N TRP A 84 0.41 5.20 -5.91
CA TRP A 84 -0.34 6.23 -5.19
C TRP A 84 0.55 7.37 -4.70
N VAL A 85 1.69 7.03 -4.10
CA VAL A 85 2.56 8.04 -3.47
C VAL A 85 3.62 8.60 -4.41
N GLN A 86 3.86 7.96 -5.56
CA GLN A 86 4.84 8.39 -6.57
C GLN A 86 6.19 8.76 -5.91
N ARG A 87 6.79 9.88 -6.30
CA ARG A 87 7.98 10.47 -5.68
C ARG A 87 7.61 11.62 -4.73
N LEU A 88 6.47 11.55 -4.05
CA LEU A 88 6.13 12.54 -3.03
C LEU A 88 7.21 12.56 -1.94
N PRO A 89 7.69 13.73 -1.49
CA PRO A 89 8.66 13.80 -0.40
C PRO A 89 8.06 13.26 0.90
N SER A 90 8.91 12.73 1.78
CA SER A 90 8.52 12.49 3.18
C SER A 90 8.22 13.82 3.87
N LEU A 91 7.26 13.81 4.79
CA LEU A 91 6.95 14.95 5.64
C LEU A 91 7.97 15.15 6.77
N ILE A 92 8.70 14.09 7.12
CA ILE A 92 9.65 14.01 8.23
C ILE A 92 11.05 14.33 7.72
N GLU A 93 11.48 13.66 6.64
CA GLU A 93 12.80 13.81 6.03
C GLU A 93 12.63 14.15 4.54
N PRO A 94 12.54 15.44 4.16
CA PRO A 94 12.23 15.83 2.77
C PRO A 94 13.21 15.33 1.70
N LYS A 95 14.41 14.88 2.09
CA LYS A 95 15.39 14.23 1.20
C LYS A 95 14.98 12.81 0.80
N GLN A 96 14.13 12.14 1.58
CA GLN A 96 13.59 10.83 1.29
C GLN A 96 12.20 10.92 0.66
N THR A 97 11.81 9.88 -0.06
CA THR A 97 10.44 9.77 -0.58
C THR A 97 9.51 9.17 0.49
N LEU A 98 8.23 9.51 0.41
CA LEU A 98 7.19 8.87 1.21
C LEU A 98 7.15 7.36 0.96
N LEU A 99 7.40 6.90 -0.28
CA LEU A 99 7.49 5.47 -0.60
C LEU A 99 8.59 4.79 0.23
N SER A 100 9.81 5.34 0.22
CA SER A 100 10.94 4.83 1.00
C SER A 100 10.59 4.72 2.49
N GLU A 101 10.01 5.79 3.05
CA GLU A 101 9.60 5.85 4.45
C GLU A 101 8.62 4.73 4.82
N ARG A 102 7.60 4.50 3.97
CA ARG A 102 6.59 3.46 4.19
C ARG A 102 7.16 2.06 4.08
N LEU A 103 8.01 1.80 3.07
CA LEU A 103 8.66 0.50 2.92
C LEU A 103 9.54 0.17 4.12
N PHE A 104 10.34 1.12 4.61
CA PHE A 104 11.14 0.92 5.82
C PHE A 104 10.28 0.74 7.07
N SER A 105 9.13 1.43 7.16
CA SER A 105 8.17 1.22 8.24
C SER A 105 7.66 -0.23 8.27
N ALA A 106 7.28 -0.78 7.11
CA ALA A 106 6.83 -2.16 6.99
C ALA A 106 7.94 -3.17 7.29
N GLU A 107 9.17 -2.93 6.81
CA GLU A 107 10.32 -3.77 7.10
C GLU A 107 10.58 -3.85 8.61
N ARG A 108 10.61 -2.70 9.30
CA ARG A 108 10.79 -2.66 10.75
C ARG A 108 9.65 -3.36 11.49
N ALA A 109 8.41 -3.13 11.08
CA ALA A 109 7.25 -3.75 11.72
C ALA A 109 7.26 -5.28 11.60
N LEU A 110 7.59 -5.80 10.41
CA LEU A 110 7.72 -7.23 10.18
C LEU A 110 8.91 -7.83 10.94
N SER A 111 10.04 -7.13 11.01
CA SER A 111 11.19 -7.55 11.80
C SER A 111 10.83 -7.74 13.28
N ARG A 112 10.13 -6.78 13.87
CA ARG A 112 9.65 -6.89 15.26
C ARG A 112 8.61 -7.99 15.45
N ARG A 113 7.76 -8.21 14.44
CA ARG A 113 6.70 -9.22 14.49
C ARG A 113 7.24 -10.64 14.65
N ARG A 114 8.45 -10.96 14.16
CA ARG A 114 9.04 -12.32 14.26
C ARG A 114 9.17 -12.83 15.70
N GLY A 115 9.26 -11.94 16.69
CA GLY A 115 9.35 -12.29 18.11
C GLY A 115 8.02 -12.21 18.88
N VAL A 116 6.89 -11.97 18.21
CA VAL A 116 5.61 -11.70 18.87
C VAL A 116 4.51 -12.65 18.37
N PHE A 117 3.94 -13.41 19.30
CA PHE A 117 2.76 -14.23 19.07
C PHE A 117 1.50 -13.37 19.02
N LEU A 118 0.74 -13.48 17.93
CA LEU A 118 -0.53 -12.82 17.74
C LEU A 118 -1.60 -13.87 17.40
N PRO A 119 -2.81 -13.77 17.97
CA PRO A 119 -3.22 -12.78 18.98
C PRO A 119 -2.65 -13.10 20.39
N PRO A 120 -2.42 -12.10 21.26
CA PRO A 120 -1.91 -12.34 22.61
C PRO A 120 -2.89 -13.14 23.45
N GLY A 121 -2.37 -14.12 24.21
CA GLY A 121 -3.17 -14.94 25.12
C GLY A 121 -4.13 -15.92 24.44
N ALA A 122 -4.03 -16.10 23.13
CA ALA A 122 -4.75 -17.15 22.42
C ALA A 122 -4.05 -18.52 22.57
N GLU A 123 -4.81 -19.60 22.37
CA GLU A 123 -4.25 -20.95 22.36
C GLU A 123 -3.24 -21.14 21.22
N PRO A 124 -2.20 -21.99 21.39
CA PRO A 124 -1.15 -22.21 20.39
C PRO A 124 -1.68 -22.59 19.00
N GLU A 125 -2.75 -23.37 18.93
CA GLU A 125 -3.38 -23.80 17.68
C GLU A 125 -3.93 -22.60 16.90
N ARG A 126 -4.57 -21.66 17.62
CA ARG A 126 -5.10 -20.44 17.03
C ARG A 126 -3.99 -19.50 16.60
N ILE A 127 -2.94 -19.35 17.42
CA ILE A 127 -1.76 -18.53 17.07
C ILE A 127 -1.12 -19.07 15.79
N ALA A 128 -0.94 -20.39 15.68
CA ALA A 128 -0.37 -21.01 14.49
C ALA A 128 -1.28 -20.84 13.26
N TYR A 129 -2.59 -20.98 13.43
CA TYR A 129 -3.57 -20.85 12.35
C TYR A 129 -3.68 -19.42 11.80
N GLU A 130 -3.65 -18.41 12.67
CA GLU A 130 -3.79 -17.01 12.27
C GLU A 130 -2.44 -16.31 11.98
N ALA A 131 -1.31 -17.02 12.12
CA ALA A 131 0.02 -16.43 12.07
C ALA A 131 0.24 -15.56 10.81
N ASP A 132 -0.09 -16.11 9.65
CA ASP A 132 0.12 -15.47 8.35
C ASP A 132 -0.83 -14.27 8.15
N VAL A 133 -2.10 -14.38 8.56
CA VAL A 133 -3.07 -13.28 8.39
C VAL A 133 -2.71 -12.10 9.29
N TRP A 134 -2.22 -12.36 10.50
CA TRP A 134 -1.64 -11.32 11.35
C TRP A 134 -0.39 -10.69 10.72
N THR A 135 0.41 -11.46 9.98
CA THR A 135 1.63 -10.95 9.31
C THR A 135 1.26 -9.99 8.21
N TYR A 136 0.24 -10.35 7.42
CA TYR A 136 -0.32 -9.45 6.44
C TYR A 136 -0.96 -8.20 7.08
N ALA A 137 -1.69 -8.35 8.18
CA ALA A 137 -2.30 -7.23 8.89
C ALA A 137 -1.24 -6.23 9.36
N VAL A 138 -0.18 -6.68 10.04
CA VAL A 138 0.93 -5.82 10.50
C VAL A 138 1.61 -5.11 9.33
N PHE A 139 1.93 -5.86 8.27
CA PHE A 139 2.53 -5.33 7.05
C PHE A 139 1.69 -4.22 6.41
N SER A 140 0.40 -4.49 6.16
CA SER A 140 -0.50 -3.55 5.49
C SER A 140 -0.78 -2.32 6.36
N ILE A 141 -0.93 -2.47 7.68
CA ILE A 141 -1.06 -1.33 8.60
C ILE A 141 0.20 -0.47 8.57
N ALA A 142 1.40 -1.08 8.62
CA ALA A 142 2.65 -0.34 8.61
C ALA A 142 2.84 0.52 7.34
N LEU A 143 2.33 0.04 6.20
CA LEU A 143 2.32 0.79 4.94
C LEU A 143 1.27 1.90 4.94
N LEU A 144 0.05 1.61 5.40
CA LEU A 144 -1.14 2.43 5.12
C LEU A 144 -1.55 3.38 6.25
N ARG A 145 -1.17 3.11 7.51
CA ARG A 145 -1.62 3.90 8.68
C ARG A 145 -1.34 5.40 8.48
N ALA A 146 -2.35 6.24 8.71
CA ALA A 146 -2.27 7.69 8.53
C ALA A 146 -1.87 8.16 7.11
N LEU A 147 -2.06 7.33 6.07
CA LEU A 147 -1.76 7.71 4.69
C LEU A 147 -2.67 8.85 4.22
N GLY A 148 -3.96 8.84 4.57
CA GLY A 148 -4.90 9.91 4.23
C GLY A 148 -4.46 11.29 4.75
N PRO A 149 -4.25 11.47 6.08
CA PRO A 149 -3.72 12.69 6.66
C PRO A 149 -2.36 13.09 6.05
N THR A 150 -1.49 12.11 5.77
CA THR A 150 -0.19 12.35 5.13
C THR A 150 -0.35 12.94 3.73
N LEU A 151 -1.15 12.31 2.86
CA LEU A 151 -1.40 12.78 1.50
C LEU A 151 -2.16 14.11 1.49
N ALA A 152 -2.99 14.37 2.49
CA ALA A 152 -3.63 15.66 2.68
C ALA A 152 -2.64 16.81 2.97
N ARG A 153 -1.39 16.52 3.37
CA ARG A 153 -0.35 17.55 3.51
C ARG A 153 0.27 17.98 2.18
N TRP A 154 -0.10 17.33 1.08
CA TRP A 154 0.33 17.69 -0.26
C TRP A 154 -0.83 18.30 -1.06
N GLN A 155 -0.50 19.26 -1.91
CA GLN A 155 -1.33 19.74 -2.99
C GLN A 155 -0.64 19.34 -4.28
N VAL A 156 -1.28 18.42 -5.01
CA VAL A 156 -0.74 17.91 -6.26
C VAL A 156 -1.61 18.42 -7.41
N THR A 157 -0.97 19.06 -8.38
CA THR A 157 -1.58 19.44 -9.65
C THR A 157 -1.16 18.41 -10.70
N LEU A 158 -2.14 17.73 -11.28
CA LEU A 158 -1.97 16.74 -12.34
C LEU A 158 -2.05 17.43 -13.70
N TYR A 159 -1.24 16.96 -14.64
CA TYR A 159 -1.28 17.35 -16.04
C TYR A 159 -1.77 16.17 -16.87
N VAL A 160 -3.01 16.26 -17.33
CA VAL A 160 -3.72 15.23 -18.10
C VAL A 160 -4.03 15.83 -19.46
N THR A 161 -3.30 15.43 -20.50
CA THR A 161 -3.37 16.12 -21.80
C THR A 161 -3.23 17.64 -21.62
N GLN A 162 -3.98 18.49 -22.32
CA GLN A 162 -3.86 19.94 -22.20
C GLN A 162 -4.52 20.55 -20.95
N GLN A 163 -4.98 19.72 -20.00
CA GLN A 163 -5.73 20.16 -18.82
C GLN A 163 -4.96 19.94 -17.52
N GLN A 164 -5.26 20.78 -16.55
CA GLN A 164 -4.74 20.69 -15.20
C GLN A 164 -5.86 20.38 -14.22
N TRP A 165 -5.62 19.40 -13.36
CA TRP A 165 -6.59 18.98 -12.36
C TRP A 165 -5.93 18.88 -11.00
N ARG A 166 -6.69 19.15 -9.94
CA ARG A 166 -6.22 18.86 -8.58
C ARG A 166 -6.36 17.37 -8.31
N TRP A 167 -5.29 16.74 -7.84
CA TRP A 167 -5.37 15.34 -7.40
C TRP A 167 -6.20 15.19 -6.13
N LEU A 168 -7.11 14.23 -6.14
CA LEU A 168 -7.92 13.83 -4.99
C LEU A 168 -7.49 12.41 -4.58
N PRO A 169 -6.63 12.26 -3.55
CA PRO A 169 -5.96 10.99 -3.25
C PRO A 169 -6.92 9.87 -2.83
N TRP A 170 -8.14 10.17 -2.41
CA TRP A 170 -9.14 9.16 -2.06
C TRP A 170 -9.97 8.66 -3.25
N GLN A 171 -9.81 9.22 -4.45
CA GLN A 171 -10.56 8.79 -5.64
C GLN A 171 -9.77 7.83 -6.52
N ALA A 172 -8.49 8.13 -6.77
CA ALA A 172 -7.66 7.40 -7.70
C ALA A 172 -6.17 7.74 -7.52
N SER A 173 -5.29 6.84 -7.93
CA SER A 173 -3.87 7.14 -8.13
C SER A 173 -3.67 8.19 -9.25
N MET A 174 -2.47 8.76 -9.34
CA MET A 174 -2.16 9.74 -10.40
C MET A 174 -2.21 9.10 -11.80
N GLN A 175 -1.87 7.81 -11.90
CA GLN A 175 -1.92 7.05 -13.15
C GLN A 175 -3.36 6.75 -13.58
N GLU A 176 -4.22 6.31 -12.65
CA GLU A 176 -5.64 6.06 -12.91
C GLU A 176 -6.38 7.35 -13.31
N ALA A 177 -5.92 8.51 -12.81
CA ALA A 177 -6.38 9.82 -13.25
C ALA A 177 -5.86 10.24 -14.65
N GLY A 178 -5.05 9.41 -15.31
CA GLY A 178 -4.50 9.67 -16.64
C GLY A 178 -3.38 10.71 -16.68
N ALA A 179 -2.77 11.03 -15.54
CA ALA A 179 -1.75 12.08 -15.47
C ALA A 179 -0.42 11.61 -16.07
N GLN A 180 0.17 12.46 -16.92
CA GLN A 180 1.51 12.23 -17.48
C GLN A 180 2.58 12.90 -16.62
N TYR A 181 2.25 14.05 -16.04
CA TYR A 181 3.13 14.82 -15.16
C TYR A 181 2.35 15.35 -13.95
N TYR A 182 3.07 15.72 -12.90
CA TYR A 182 2.50 16.39 -11.74
C TYR A 182 3.45 17.42 -11.12
N HIS A 183 2.86 18.42 -10.47
CA HIS A 183 3.55 19.30 -9.52
C HIS A 183 3.09 19.00 -8.11
N VAL A 184 4.02 19.01 -7.16
CA VAL A 184 3.74 18.86 -5.74
C VAL A 184 4.09 20.15 -5.00
N LYS A 185 3.19 20.58 -4.10
CA LYS A 185 3.44 21.66 -3.14
C LYS A 185 2.99 21.20 -1.76
N ARG A 186 3.74 21.55 -0.71
CA ARG A 186 3.34 21.28 0.67
C ARG A 186 2.20 22.20 1.07
N ARG A 187 1.15 21.65 1.70
CA ARG A 187 0.08 22.40 2.32
C ARG A 187 0.37 22.60 3.81
N ASN A 188 0.01 23.78 4.32
CA ASN A 188 0.14 24.09 5.74
C ASN A 188 -1.06 23.62 6.57
N LEU A 189 -2.22 23.37 5.93
CA LEU A 189 -3.45 22.93 6.60
C LEU A 189 -3.56 21.41 6.58
N ALA A 190 -3.92 20.81 7.72
CA ALA A 190 -4.35 19.43 7.79
C ALA A 190 -5.83 19.33 7.38
N ASN A 191 -6.20 18.25 6.69
CA ASN A 191 -7.62 17.94 6.52
C ASN A 191 -8.13 17.32 7.83
N GLU A 192 -9.32 17.69 8.28
CA GLU A 192 -9.93 17.14 9.51
C GLU A 192 -10.41 15.69 9.37
N ARG A 193 -10.58 15.20 8.14
CA ARG A 193 -11.09 13.85 7.85
C ARG A 193 -9.98 12.92 7.41
N ASP A 194 -9.81 11.80 8.13
CA ASP A 194 -8.91 10.72 7.75
C ASP A 194 -9.51 9.90 6.61
N THR A 195 -8.86 9.93 5.44
CA THR A 195 -9.27 9.18 4.23
C THR A 195 -8.52 7.85 4.08
N THR A 196 -7.70 7.47 5.07
CA THR A 196 -6.91 6.24 5.07
C THR A 196 -7.77 4.99 4.82
N PRO A 197 -8.94 4.79 5.47
CA PRO A 197 -9.73 3.59 5.22
C PRO A 197 -10.24 3.48 3.77
N LEU A 198 -10.63 4.60 3.16
CA LEU A 198 -11.07 4.64 1.75
C LEU A 198 -9.91 4.28 0.82
N ILE A 199 -8.75 4.91 1.03
CA ILE A 199 -7.55 4.67 0.23
C ILE A 199 -7.08 3.21 0.39
N ALA A 200 -7.07 2.69 1.62
CA ALA A 200 -6.71 1.31 1.92
C ALA A 200 -7.60 0.31 1.16
N HIS A 201 -8.90 0.55 1.09
CA HIS A 201 -9.82 -0.31 0.34
C HIS A 201 -9.48 -0.38 -1.17
N HIS A 202 -9.00 0.71 -1.77
CA HIS A 202 -8.55 0.71 -3.17
C HIS A 202 -7.20 -0.01 -3.38
N MET A 203 -6.34 -0.05 -2.37
CA MET A 203 -4.96 -0.53 -2.51
C MET A 203 -4.78 -1.99 -2.11
N VAL A 204 -5.54 -2.46 -1.12
CA VAL A 204 -5.45 -3.83 -0.63
C VAL A 204 -6.05 -4.79 -1.65
N PRO A 205 -5.35 -5.84 -2.09
CA PRO A 205 -5.87 -6.79 -3.08
C PRO A 205 -7.12 -7.52 -2.57
N ALA A 206 -8.08 -7.80 -3.45
CA ALA A 206 -9.34 -8.45 -3.09
C ALA A 206 -9.14 -9.78 -2.33
N LEU A 207 -8.15 -10.59 -2.74
CA LEU A 207 -7.78 -11.81 -2.02
C LEU A 207 -7.41 -11.55 -0.57
N ALA A 208 -6.62 -10.50 -0.31
CA ALA A 208 -6.22 -10.13 1.03
C ALA A 208 -7.36 -9.50 1.84
N GLN A 209 -8.26 -8.75 1.19
CA GLN A 209 -9.47 -8.23 1.86
C GLN A 209 -10.36 -9.38 2.34
N ASN A 210 -10.62 -10.37 1.50
CA ASN A 210 -11.40 -11.56 1.87
C ASN A 210 -10.73 -12.32 3.02
N TRP A 211 -9.41 -12.49 2.95
CA TRP A 211 -8.67 -13.20 3.99
C TRP A 211 -8.67 -12.47 5.34
N LEU A 212 -8.57 -11.14 5.35
CA LEU A 212 -8.75 -10.33 6.55
C LEU A 212 -10.18 -10.46 7.08
N TRP A 213 -11.18 -10.40 6.20
CA TRP A 213 -12.61 -10.50 6.55
C TRP A 213 -12.97 -11.84 7.19
N ASP A 214 -12.42 -12.95 6.68
CA ASP A 214 -12.63 -14.31 7.21
C ASP A 214 -12.07 -14.48 8.63
N ASN A 215 -11.28 -13.52 9.13
CA ASN A 215 -10.71 -13.51 10.48
C ASN A 215 -11.21 -12.29 11.28
N PRO A 216 -12.40 -12.35 11.93
CA PRO A 216 -13.07 -11.18 12.51
C PRO A 216 -12.23 -10.39 13.54
N THR A 217 -11.43 -11.07 14.37
CA THR A 217 -10.53 -10.42 15.32
C THR A 217 -9.44 -9.61 14.60
N VAL A 218 -8.88 -10.17 13.52
CA VAL A 218 -7.86 -9.50 12.70
C VAL A 218 -8.48 -8.32 11.96
N TRP A 219 -9.64 -8.52 11.31
CA TRP A 219 -10.39 -7.47 10.64
C TRP A 219 -10.67 -6.27 11.55
N THR A 220 -11.19 -6.52 12.75
CA THR A 220 -11.50 -5.47 13.72
C THR A 220 -10.24 -4.71 14.14
N THR A 221 -9.15 -5.43 14.43
CA THR A 221 -7.88 -4.80 14.82
C THR A 221 -7.29 -3.99 13.67
N TRP A 222 -7.36 -4.52 12.45
CA TRP A 222 -6.83 -3.90 11.23
C TRP A 222 -7.58 -2.62 10.87
N THR A 223 -8.91 -2.68 10.82
CA THR A 223 -9.76 -1.51 10.53
C THR A 223 -9.64 -0.42 11.60
N GLN A 224 -9.57 -0.80 12.89
CA GLN A 224 -9.30 0.13 13.97
C GLN A 224 -7.95 0.83 13.77
N ALA A 225 -6.88 0.06 13.51
CA ALA A 225 -5.52 0.61 13.33
C ALA A 225 -5.38 1.57 12.14
N LEU A 226 -6.22 1.44 11.11
CA LEU A 226 -6.24 2.35 9.97
C LEU A 226 -7.10 3.59 10.18
N SER A 227 -8.03 3.54 11.14
CA SER A 227 -9.01 4.62 11.40
C SER A 227 -8.61 5.51 12.58
N THR A 228 -7.75 5.01 13.46
CA THR A 228 -7.29 5.74 14.65
C THR A 228 -5.86 6.26 14.47
N SER A 229 -5.55 7.39 15.11
CA SER A 229 -4.21 7.96 15.11
C SER A 229 -3.19 7.08 15.83
N GLN A 230 -3.63 6.36 16.87
CA GLN A 230 -2.83 5.42 17.62
C GLN A 230 -3.18 3.99 17.23
N PRO A 231 -2.18 3.11 17.03
CA PRO A 231 -2.43 1.71 16.78
C PRO A 231 -3.05 1.04 18.03
N PRO A 232 -3.86 -0.02 17.87
CA PRO A 232 -4.32 -0.83 19.00
C PRO A 232 -3.12 -1.29 19.84
N GLY A 233 -3.27 -1.33 21.17
CA GLY A 233 -2.15 -1.55 22.09
C GLY A 233 -1.32 -2.81 21.80
N VAL A 234 -1.94 -3.86 21.25
CA VAL A 234 -1.25 -5.08 20.82
C VAL A 234 -0.29 -4.86 19.63
N LEU A 235 -0.61 -3.94 18.72
CA LEU A 235 0.20 -3.63 17.55
C LEU A 235 1.14 -2.43 17.75
N ALA A 236 0.92 -1.61 18.78
CA ALA A 236 1.72 -0.41 19.04
C ALA A 236 3.24 -0.68 19.08
N PRO A 237 3.74 -1.70 19.81
CA PRO A 237 5.17 -1.99 19.85
C PRO A 237 5.75 -2.40 18.49
N LEU A 238 4.92 -2.92 17.59
CA LEU A 238 5.33 -3.32 16.25
C LEU A 238 5.38 -2.14 15.29
N LEU A 239 4.45 -1.18 15.43
CA LEU A 239 4.21 -0.13 14.45
C LEU A 239 4.83 1.21 14.79
N ASP A 240 5.15 1.49 16.05
CA ASP A 240 5.69 2.78 16.43
C ASP A 240 7.19 2.87 16.12
N ALA A 241 7.69 4.04 15.71
CA ALA A 241 9.13 4.26 15.79
C ALA A 241 9.52 4.09 17.27
N LEU A 242 10.59 3.35 17.58
CA LEU A 242 11.10 3.29 18.95
C LEU A 242 11.13 4.71 19.52
N PRO A 243 10.87 4.94 20.82
CA PRO A 243 11.11 6.26 21.39
C PRO A 243 12.54 6.64 21.03
N THR A 244 12.70 7.76 20.33
CA THR A 244 13.98 8.46 20.27
C THR A 244 14.39 8.61 21.73
N GLN A 245 15.42 7.88 22.14
CA GLN A 245 16.15 8.24 23.34
C GLN A 245 16.64 9.66 23.09
N SER A 246 15.90 10.63 23.63
CA SER A 246 16.33 12.00 23.74
C SER A 246 17.61 12.00 24.57
N ALA A 247 18.65 12.58 23.98
CA ALA A 247 19.90 12.92 24.65
C ALA A 247 19.66 13.77 25.91
#